data_AF-A0A429RB93-F1
#
_entry.id   AF-A0A429RB93-F1
#
_cell.length_a   1.000
_cell.length_b   1.000
_cell.length_c   1.000
_cell.angle_alpha   90.00
_cell.angle_beta   90.00
_cell.angle_gamma   90.00
#
_symmetry.space_group_name_H-M   'P 1'
#
loop_
_entity.id
_entity.type
_entity.pdbx_description
1 polymer ?
#
loop_
_entity_poly.entity_id
_entity_poly.type
_entity_poly.pdbx_seq_one_letter_code
_entity_poly.pdbx_strand_id
1 'polypeptide(L)'
;MKLPVAIHRARLGADEFRVVRPAQPLTRAVLIDHDRHLDAYLDQDAARNIAGLWMLAARSPRSLIHLPMRANHPPAREVPDDVGVQLDLVLLHHSLQFNPSHWKQVRGRLGPGRPQTVSLPEAEHDDVAVADYAARHYRENRDLFHQHLHAETLFMTGSAKVFRETARHFLDVARKGPGYVPIHPSYPHFCTELHSNDGILGDAREIHIEYCDQWNS
;
A
#
# COMPACT_ATOMS: atom_id res chain seq x y z
N MET A 1 -4.68 -15.46 6.62
CA MET A 1 -5.69 -14.85 5.72
C MET A 1 -5.61 -15.42 4.30
N LYS A 2 -6.74 -15.56 3.60
CA LYS A 2 -6.79 -15.91 2.16
C LYS A 2 -6.99 -14.63 1.35
N LEU A 3 -6.08 -14.35 0.41
CA LEU A 3 -6.11 -13.15 -0.43
C LEU A 3 -6.31 -13.53 -1.90
N PRO A 4 -7.49 -13.26 -2.49
CA PRO A 4 -7.73 -13.42 -3.92
C PRO A 4 -6.94 -12.38 -4.72
N VAL A 5 -6.13 -12.84 -5.67
CA VAL A 5 -5.30 -12.01 -6.56
C VAL A 5 -5.41 -12.45 -8.02
N ALA A 6 -5.03 -11.58 -8.94
CA ALA A 6 -4.78 -11.90 -10.33
C ALA A 6 -3.28 -11.75 -10.62
N ILE A 7 -2.67 -12.77 -11.23
CA ILE A 7 -1.26 -12.76 -11.63
C ILE A 7 -1.17 -12.49 -13.13
N HIS A 8 -0.47 -11.44 -13.49
CA HIS A 8 -0.21 -11.02 -14.85
C HIS A 8 1.28 -11.19 -15.16
N ARG A 9 1.58 -11.35 -16.45
CA ARG A 9 2.92 -11.30 -16.99
C ARG A 9 2.95 -10.24 -18.09
N ALA A 10 3.95 -9.37 -18.05
CA ALA A 10 4.19 -8.38 -19.10
C ALA A 10 5.64 -8.50 -19.56
N ARG A 11 5.83 -8.63 -20.87
CA ARG A 11 7.17 -8.66 -21.48
C ARG A 11 7.56 -7.29 -22.02
N LEU A 12 8.80 -6.89 -21.77
CA LEU A 12 9.40 -5.69 -22.31
C LEU A 12 10.82 -6.04 -22.78
N GLY A 13 11.01 -6.16 -24.10
CA GLY A 13 12.25 -6.70 -24.64
C GLY A 13 12.51 -8.13 -24.16
N ALA A 14 13.67 -8.38 -23.56
CA ALA A 14 14.03 -9.67 -22.98
C ALA A 14 13.47 -9.89 -21.57
N ASP A 15 12.99 -8.84 -20.90
CA ASP A 15 12.53 -8.91 -19.52
C ASP A 15 11.06 -9.34 -19.45
N GLU A 16 10.74 -10.18 -18.46
CA GLU A 16 9.36 -10.55 -18.12
C GLU A 16 9.07 -10.14 -16.67
N PHE A 17 8.05 -9.29 -16.50
CA PHE A 17 7.61 -8.81 -15.20
C PHE A 17 6.38 -9.57 -14.72
N ARG A 18 6.48 -10.15 -13.51
CA ARG A 18 5.32 -10.68 -12.78
C ARG A 18 4.63 -9.54 -12.05
N VAL A 19 3.40 -9.23 -12.44
CA VAL A 19 2.57 -8.22 -11.79
C VAL A 19 1.41 -8.90 -11.09
N VAL A 20 1.20 -8.61 -9.81
CA VAL A 20 0.08 -9.14 -9.02
C VAL A 20 -0.88 -8.00 -8.71
N ARG A 21 -2.17 -8.23 -8.92
CA ARG A 21 -3.24 -7.29 -8.58
C ARG A 21 -4.23 -7.95 -7.62
N PRO A 22 -4.97 -7.16 -6.82
CA PRO A 22 -6.21 -7.63 -6.20
C PRO A 22 -7.10 -8.30 -7.26
N ALA A 23 -7.76 -9.43 -6.93
CA ALA A 23 -8.68 -10.06 -7.88
C ALA A 23 -9.96 -9.23 -8.10
N GLN A 24 -10.33 -8.43 -7.10
CA GLN A 24 -11.44 -7.48 -7.14
C GLN A 24 -10.88 -6.06 -6.96
N PRO A 25 -11.41 -5.04 -7.67
CA PRO A 25 -11.00 -3.66 -7.46
C PRO A 25 -11.16 -3.22 -6.00
N LEU A 26 -10.19 -2.48 -5.48
CA LEU A 26 -10.24 -1.89 -4.14
C LEU A 26 -11.05 -0.58 -4.21
N THR A 27 -12.36 -0.66 -4.51
CA THR A 27 -13.19 0.53 -4.84
C THR A 27 -13.24 1.58 -3.74
N ARG A 28 -13.00 1.18 -2.48
CA ARG A 28 -12.97 2.03 -1.29
C ARG A 28 -11.55 2.23 -0.76
N ALA A 29 -10.65 2.52 -1.68
CA ALA A 29 -9.27 2.87 -1.39
C ALA A 29 -8.82 4.00 -2.31
N VAL A 30 -8.28 5.08 -1.75
CA VAL A 30 -7.70 6.18 -2.53
C VAL A 30 -6.35 6.53 -1.94
N LEU A 31 -5.39 6.84 -2.81
CA LEU A 31 -4.10 7.41 -2.46
C LEU A 31 -3.98 8.77 -3.13
N ILE A 32 -3.81 9.83 -2.36
CA ILE A 32 -3.74 11.22 -2.82
C ILE A 32 -2.34 11.78 -2.58
N ASP A 33 -1.81 12.44 -3.61
CA ASP A 33 -0.50 13.08 -3.59
C ASP A 33 -0.58 14.56 -3.24
N HIS A 34 -0.16 14.91 -2.02
CA HIS A 34 -0.01 16.30 -1.58
C HIS A 34 1.46 16.72 -1.66
N ASP A 35 1.74 18.03 -1.59
CA ASP A 35 3.10 18.58 -1.69
C ASP A 35 4.08 17.93 -0.72
N ARG A 36 3.66 17.67 0.53
CA ARG A 36 4.55 17.22 1.61
C ARG A 36 4.35 15.79 2.08
N HIS A 37 3.18 15.22 1.86
CA HIS A 37 2.80 13.90 2.35
C HIS A 37 1.82 13.24 1.38
N LEU A 38 1.49 11.99 1.68
CA LEU A 38 0.48 11.23 0.95
C LEU A 38 -0.67 10.90 1.90
N ASP A 39 -1.90 10.98 1.40
CA ASP A 39 -3.09 10.56 2.14
C ASP A 39 -3.66 9.26 1.56
N ALA A 40 -3.83 8.24 2.38
CA ALA A 40 -4.46 6.98 2.05
C ALA A 40 -5.80 6.84 2.78
N TYR A 41 -6.91 6.98 2.06
CA TYR A 41 -8.27 6.82 2.60
C TYR A 41 -8.79 5.43 2.29
N LEU A 42 -9.23 4.69 3.32
CA LEU A 42 -9.55 3.27 3.20
C LEU A 42 -10.78 2.91 4.04
N ASP A 43 -11.65 2.04 3.54
CA ASP A 43 -12.61 1.35 4.41
C ASP A 43 -11.98 0.09 5.06
N GLN A 44 -12.79 -0.63 5.84
CA GLN A 44 -12.34 -1.81 6.58
C GLN A 44 -11.79 -2.90 5.65
N ASP A 45 -12.52 -3.19 4.56
CA ASP A 45 -12.16 -4.27 3.64
C ASP A 45 -10.95 -3.90 2.80
N ALA A 46 -10.88 -2.66 2.31
CA ALA A 46 -9.72 -2.12 1.62
C ALA A 46 -8.48 -2.19 2.49
N ALA A 47 -8.55 -1.70 3.73
CA ALA A 47 -7.42 -1.73 4.66
C ALA A 47 -6.93 -3.16 4.93
N ARG A 48 -7.85 -4.12 5.13
CA ARG A 48 -7.49 -5.53 5.30
C ARG A 48 -6.83 -6.13 4.05
N ASN A 49 -7.33 -5.81 2.87
CA ASN A 49 -6.74 -6.27 1.61
C ASN A 49 -5.34 -5.68 1.38
N ILE A 50 -5.15 -4.38 1.63
CA ILE A 50 -3.87 -3.70 1.51
C ILE A 50 -2.85 -4.26 2.49
N ALA A 51 -3.23 -4.54 3.73
CA ALA A 51 -2.37 -5.25 4.68
C ALA A 51 -1.86 -6.58 4.11
N GLY A 52 -2.76 -7.38 3.52
CA GLY A 52 -2.41 -8.62 2.85
C GLY A 52 -1.47 -8.42 1.66
N LEU A 53 -1.68 -7.38 0.86
CA LEU A 53 -0.82 -7.04 -0.28
C LEU A 53 0.58 -6.57 0.16
N TRP A 54 0.66 -5.86 1.29
CA TRP A 54 1.92 -5.50 1.96
C TRP A 54 2.69 -6.76 2.38
N MET A 55 2.02 -7.69 3.06
CA MET A 55 2.61 -8.98 3.43
C MET A 55 2.99 -9.83 2.21
N LEU A 56 2.24 -9.71 1.11
CA LEU A 56 2.57 -10.38 -0.14
C LEU A 56 3.83 -9.81 -0.78
N ALA A 57 4.00 -8.48 -0.76
CA ALA A 57 5.22 -7.82 -1.22
C ALA A 57 6.44 -8.28 -0.41
N ALA A 58 6.29 -8.44 0.91
CA ALA A 58 7.33 -8.99 1.78
C ALA A 58 7.78 -10.42 1.41
N ARG A 59 6.90 -11.22 0.78
CA ARG A 59 7.15 -12.62 0.42
C ARG A 59 7.42 -12.84 -1.07
N SER A 60 7.29 -11.80 -1.89
CA SER A 60 7.34 -11.89 -3.36
C SER A 60 8.41 -10.98 -3.94
N PRO A 61 9.71 -11.24 -3.69
CA PRO A 61 10.80 -10.33 -4.08
C PRO A 61 10.99 -10.15 -5.59
N ARG A 62 10.33 -10.99 -6.40
CA ARG A 62 10.39 -10.95 -7.87
C ARG A 62 9.07 -10.49 -8.49
N SER A 63 8.32 -9.62 -7.83
CA SER A 63 7.00 -9.22 -8.30
C SER A 63 6.70 -7.76 -8.02
N LEU A 64 5.94 -7.16 -8.93
CA LEU A 64 5.31 -5.87 -8.74
C LEU A 64 3.89 -6.12 -8.20
N ILE A 65 3.55 -5.59 -7.04
CA ILE A 65 2.19 -5.67 -6.51
C ILE A 65 1.49 -4.35 -6.85
N HIS A 66 0.58 -4.38 -7.81
CA HIS A 66 -0.08 -3.19 -8.34
C HIS A 66 -1.50 -3.05 -7.80
N LEU A 67 -1.79 -1.92 -7.18
CA LEU A 67 -3.08 -1.50 -6.65
C LEU A 67 -3.61 -0.37 -7.56
N PRO A 68 -4.51 -0.68 -8.51
CA PRO A 68 -5.14 0.33 -9.35
C PRO A 68 -6.17 1.09 -8.52
N MET A 69 -5.86 2.34 -8.16
CA MET A 69 -6.71 3.15 -7.25
C MET A 69 -6.94 4.57 -7.75
N ARG A 70 -6.19 5.05 -8.75
CA ARG A 70 -6.28 6.43 -9.25
C ARG A 70 -7.61 6.85 -9.88
N ALA A 71 -8.48 5.87 -10.15
CA ALA A 71 -9.79 6.07 -10.75
C ALA A 71 -10.94 5.78 -9.77
N ASN A 72 -10.62 5.53 -8.50
CA ASN A 72 -11.61 5.28 -7.48
C ASN A 72 -12.27 6.58 -7.03
N HIS A 73 -13.53 6.48 -6.65
CA HIS A 73 -14.26 7.61 -6.11
C HIS A 73 -13.69 7.99 -4.72
N PRO A 74 -13.43 9.27 -4.45
CA PRO A 74 -13.00 9.71 -3.12
C PRO A 74 -14.12 9.51 -2.08
N PRO A 75 -13.77 9.51 -0.78
CA PRO A 75 -14.74 9.55 0.31
C PRO A 75 -15.77 10.68 0.14
N ALA A 76 -16.97 10.51 0.70
CA ALA A 76 -18.08 11.48 0.57
C ALA A 76 -17.90 12.76 1.41
N ARG A 77 -16.95 12.75 2.35
CA ARG A 77 -16.58 13.92 3.15
C ARG A 77 -15.63 14.84 2.39
N GLU A 78 -15.55 16.10 2.82
CA GLU A 78 -14.56 17.05 2.29
C GLU A 78 -13.15 16.49 2.47
N VAL A 79 -12.56 16.05 1.36
CA VAL A 79 -11.10 15.93 1.24
C VAL A 79 -10.58 17.36 1.15
N PRO A 80 -9.54 17.75 1.91
CA PRO A 80 -9.03 19.12 1.91
C PRO A 80 -8.86 19.68 0.49
N ASP A 81 -9.25 20.95 0.29
CA ASP A 81 -9.35 21.64 -1.02
C ASP A 81 -8.05 21.69 -1.85
N ASP A 82 -6.91 21.31 -1.27
CA ASP A 82 -5.68 21.11 -2.02
C ASP A 82 -5.76 19.74 -2.72
N VAL A 83 -6.51 19.69 -3.83
CA VAL A 83 -6.81 18.47 -4.59
C VAL A 83 -5.51 17.87 -5.13
N GLY A 84 -4.90 17.04 -4.31
CA GLY A 84 -3.76 16.24 -4.71
C GLY A 84 -4.13 15.28 -5.84
N VAL A 85 -3.11 14.77 -6.53
CA VAL A 85 -3.33 13.84 -7.64
C VAL A 85 -3.61 12.45 -7.07
N GLN A 86 -4.72 11.82 -7.48
CA GLN A 86 -4.97 10.42 -7.11
C GLN A 86 -4.00 9.49 -7.85
N LEU A 87 -3.40 8.55 -7.12
CA LEU A 87 -2.34 7.67 -7.62
C LEU A 87 -2.74 6.20 -7.62
N ASP A 88 -2.18 5.45 -8.56
CA ASP A 88 -2.00 4.01 -8.39
C ASP A 88 -0.85 3.76 -7.40
N LEU A 89 -0.82 2.58 -6.79
CA LEU A 89 0.29 2.16 -5.93
C LEU A 89 0.94 0.89 -6.48
N VAL A 90 2.27 0.85 -6.51
CA VAL A 90 3.06 -0.33 -6.82
C VAL A 90 4.03 -0.63 -5.68
N LEU A 91 3.88 -1.80 -5.06
CA LEU A 91 4.81 -2.30 -4.05
C LEU A 91 5.82 -3.23 -4.71
N LEU A 92 7.09 -3.07 -4.36
CA LEU A 92 8.15 -3.93 -4.87
C LEU A 92 9.28 -4.11 -3.87
N HIS A 93 9.88 -5.28 -3.90
CA HIS A 93 11.10 -5.53 -3.12
C HIS A 93 12.30 -4.85 -3.79
N HIS A 94 13.19 -4.26 -3.01
CA HIS A 94 14.37 -3.54 -3.54
C HIS A 94 15.26 -4.43 -4.43
N SER A 95 15.31 -5.74 -4.19
CA SER A 95 16.10 -6.66 -5.03
C SER A 95 15.61 -6.77 -6.47
N LEU A 96 14.37 -6.35 -6.76
CA LEU A 96 13.82 -6.38 -8.12
C LEU A 96 14.45 -5.31 -9.02
N GLN A 97 14.97 -4.22 -8.43
CA GLN A 97 15.63 -3.11 -9.16
C GLN A 97 14.81 -2.63 -10.38
N PHE A 98 13.47 -2.63 -10.25
CA PHE A 98 12.58 -2.24 -11.33
C PHE A 98 12.74 -0.74 -11.63
N ASN A 99 12.88 -0.39 -12.90
CA ASN A 99 12.92 1.01 -13.33
C ASN A 99 11.50 1.55 -13.53
N PRO A 100 11.04 2.53 -12.71
CA PRO A 100 9.68 3.08 -12.82
C PRO A 100 9.32 3.66 -14.19
N SER A 101 10.31 4.14 -14.97
CA SER A 101 10.07 4.64 -16.33
C SER A 101 9.51 3.59 -17.30
N HIS A 102 9.72 2.30 -17.01
CA HIS A 102 9.15 1.20 -17.78
C HIS A 102 7.66 0.96 -17.44
N TRP A 103 7.14 1.58 -16.40
CA TRP A 103 5.83 1.25 -15.86
C TRP A 103 4.70 1.46 -16.84
N LYS A 104 4.64 2.60 -17.54
CA LYS A 104 3.57 2.88 -18.51
C LYS A 104 3.49 1.77 -19.56
N GLN A 105 4.64 1.29 -20.00
CA GLN A 105 4.81 0.22 -20.97
C GLN A 105 4.46 -1.17 -20.41
N VAL A 106 4.84 -1.46 -19.17
CA VAL A 106 4.48 -2.71 -18.47
C VAL A 106 2.98 -2.76 -18.20
N ARG A 107 2.43 -1.70 -17.60
CA ARG A 107 1.00 -1.53 -17.28
C ARG A 107 0.11 -1.70 -18.51
N GLY A 108 0.50 -1.10 -19.64
CA GLY A 108 -0.23 -1.21 -20.91
C GLY A 108 -0.22 -2.59 -21.57
N ARG A 109 0.66 -3.51 -21.13
CA ARG A 109 0.75 -4.89 -21.65
C ARG A 109 0.10 -5.93 -20.74
N LEU A 110 -0.54 -5.51 -19.65
CA LEU A 110 -1.20 -6.42 -18.73
C LEU A 110 -2.51 -6.92 -19.35
N GLY A 111 -2.54 -8.22 -19.67
CA GLY A 111 -3.75 -8.92 -20.08
C GLY A 111 -4.70 -9.23 -18.90
N PRO A 112 -5.68 -10.13 -19.07
CA PRO A 112 -6.70 -10.43 -18.06
C PRO A 112 -6.15 -10.99 -16.74
N GLY A 113 -4.93 -11.55 -16.77
CA GLY A 113 -4.31 -12.19 -15.62
C GLY A 113 -4.90 -13.55 -15.31
N ARG A 114 -4.20 -14.31 -14.46
CA ARG A 114 -4.64 -15.62 -13.97
C ARG A 114 -5.09 -15.46 -12.51
N PRO A 115 -6.36 -15.75 -12.20
CA PRO A 115 -6.83 -15.77 -10.82
C PRO A 115 -6.05 -16.78 -9.97
N GLN A 116 -5.71 -16.38 -8.75
CA GLN A 116 -5.07 -17.22 -7.75
C GLN A 116 -5.45 -16.74 -6.35
N THR A 117 -5.59 -17.65 -5.40
CA THR A 117 -5.72 -17.30 -3.98
C THR A 117 -4.39 -17.55 -3.29
N VAL A 118 -3.87 -16.55 -2.58
CA VAL A 118 -2.66 -16.70 -1.76
C VAL A 118 -3.05 -16.90 -0.31
N SER A 119 -2.46 -17.90 0.33
CA SER A 119 -2.52 -18.06 1.78
C SER A 119 -1.37 -17.30 2.43
N LEU A 120 -1.72 -16.26 3.16
CA LEU A 120 -0.80 -15.52 4.03
C LEU A 120 -1.04 -15.99 5.46
N PRO A 121 -0.01 -16.04 6.32
CA PRO A 121 -0.25 -16.22 7.75
C PRO A 121 -1.29 -15.19 8.20
N GLU A 122 -2.16 -15.55 9.14
CA GLU A 122 -2.91 -14.51 9.82
C GLU A 122 -1.87 -13.65 10.52
N ALA A 123 -1.80 -12.38 10.14
CA ALA A 123 -1.06 -11.42 10.92
C ALA A 123 -1.87 -11.22 12.20
N GLU A 124 -1.68 -12.12 13.17
CA GLU A 124 -2.00 -11.79 14.53
C GLU A 124 -1.10 -10.60 14.91
N HIS A 125 -1.67 -9.63 15.61
CA HIS A 125 -0.94 -8.43 16.03
C HIS A 125 0.33 -8.80 16.82
N ASP A 126 0.31 -9.97 17.48
CA ASP A 126 1.38 -10.51 18.29
C ASP A 126 2.45 -11.27 17.48
N ASP A 127 2.12 -11.70 16.24
CA ASP A 127 3.03 -12.42 15.32
C ASP A 127 3.85 -11.49 14.42
N VAL A 128 3.56 -10.19 14.44
CA VAL A 128 4.46 -9.17 13.89
C VAL A 128 5.62 -9.06 14.87
N ALA A 129 6.62 -9.93 14.68
CA ALA A 129 7.84 -10.04 15.47
C ALA A 129 8.19 -8.70 16.12
N VAL A 130 8.25 -8.66 17.45
CA VAL A 130 8.51 -7.46 18.27
C VAL A 130 9.52 -6.59 17.54
N ALA A 131 9.02 -5.55 16.88
CA ALA A 131 9.87 -4.71 16.05
C ALA A 131 10.87 -4.06 17.01
N ASP A 132 12.17 -4.29 16.78
CA ASP A 132 13.20 -3.56 17.50
C ASP A 132 13.20 -2.13 16.97
N TYR A 133 12.35 -1.30 17.57
CA TYR A 133 12.17 0.10 17.20
C TYR A 133 13.48 0.88 17.33
N ALA A 134 14.31 0.58 18.32
CA ALA A 134 15.60 1.24 18.48
C ALA A 134 16.51 0.94 17.28
N ALA A 135 16.52 -0.32 16.82
CA ALA A 135 17.33 -0.73 15.68
C ALA A 135 16.94 -0.05 14.35
N ARG A 136 15.73 0.51 14.23
CA ARG A 136 15.34 1.28 13.03
C ARG A 136 16.15 2.56 12.84
N HIS A 137 16.66 3.12 13.93
CA HIS A 137 17.43 4.37 13.91
C HIS A 137 18.94 4.15 13.79
N TYR A 138 19.40 2.90 13.75
CA TYR A 138 20.81 2.59 13.56
C TYR A 138 21.24 2.93 12.13
N ARG A 139 22.48 3.41 11.98
CA ARG A 139 23.04 3.81 10.66
C ARG A 139 23.13 2.63 9.69
N GLU A 140 23.19 1.43 10.22
CA GLU A 140 23.26 0.16 9.53
C GLU A 140 21.89 -0.29 8.99
N ASN A 141 20.78 0.33 9.43
CA ASN A 141 19.46 -0.02 8.98
C ASN A 141 19.32 0.25 7.47
N ARG A 142 19.11 -0.82 6.70
CA ARG A 142 18.83 -0.78 5.26
C ARG A 142 17.40 -1.18 4.93
N ASP A 143 16.60 -1.51 5.94
CA ASP A 143 15.20 -1.89 5.80
C ASP A 143 14.32 -0.64 5.76
N LEU A 144 14.52 0.17 4.72
CA LEU A 144 13.84 1.45 4.52
C LEU A 144 12.91 1.38 3.30
N PHE A 145 11.87 2.21 3.32
CA PHE A 145 11.09 2.54 2.15
C PHE A 145 11.75 3.65 1.34
N HIS A 146 11.68 3.49 0.02
CA HIS A 146 11.99 4.50 -0.96
C HIS A 146 10.79 4.67 -1.89
N GLN A 147 10.44 5.92 -2.15
CA GLN A 147 9.33 6.31 -3.01
C GLN A 147 9.83 6.83 -4.34
N HIS A 148 9.10 6.53 -5.41
CA HIS A 148 9.31 7.16 -6.70
C HIS A 148 7.96 7.37 -7.37
N LEU A 149 7.73 8.55 -7.94
CA LEU A 149 6.49 8.85 -8.65
C LEU A 149 6.73 8.80 -10.16
N HIS A 150 5.95 7.99 -10.87
CA HIS A 150 6.00 7.94 -12.32
C HIS A 150 4.67 7.52 -12.93
N ALA A 151 4.18 8.24 -13.95
CA ALA A 151 2.95 7.92 -14.69
C ALA A 151 1.72 7.70 -13.78
N GLU A 152 1.46 8.69 -12.89
CA GLU A 152 0.39 8.69 -11.89
C GLU A 152 0.39 7.42 -11.03
N THR A 153 1.58 6.98 -10.63
CA THR A 153 1.80 5.78 -9.81
C THR A 153 2.91 6.05 -8.81
N LEU A 154 2.61 5.81 -7.55
CA LEU A 154 3.60 5.75 -6.49
C LEU A 154 4.24 4.36 -6.47
N PHE A 155 5.55 4.31 -6.58
CA PHE A 155 6.35 3.12 -6.34
C PHE A 155 6.83 3.15 -4.90
N MET A 156 6.51 2.12 -4.12
CA MET A 156 7.03 1.92 -2.78
C MET A 156 7.96 0.73 -2.77
N THR A 157 9.26 1.03 -2.77
CA THR A 157 10.34 0.05 -2.79
C THR A 157 10.82 -0.20 -1.37
N GLY A 158 10.83 -1.44 -0.92
CA GLY A 158 11.24 -1.79 0.44
C GLY A 158 11.86 -3.18 0.56
N SER A 159 12.33 -3.53 1.75
CA SER A 159 12.73 -4.91 2.09
C SER A 159 11.56 -5.76 2.59
N ALA A 160 11.77 -7.07 2.67
CA ALA A 160 10.79 -7.96 3.28
C ALA A 160 10.45 -7.58 4.74
N LYS A 161 11.43 -7.05 5.49
CA LYS A 161 11.25 -6.66 6.89
C LYS A 161 10.32 -5.45 7.01
N VAL A 162 10.63 -4.35 6.31
CA VAL A 162 9.84 -3.12 6.41
C VAL A 162 8.40 -3.35 5.95
N PHE A 163 8.17 -4.08 4.86
CA PHE A 163 6.81 -4.47 4.44
C PHE A 163 6.08 -5.31 5.50
N ARG A 164 6.75 -6.25 6.17
CA ARG A 164 6.09 -7.06 7.20
C ARG A 164 5.71 -6.22 8.41
N GLU A 165 6.63 -5.39 8.89
CA GLU A 165 6.41 -4.55 10.07
C GLU A 165 5.32 -3.52 9.85
N THR A 166 5.29 -2.87 8.68
CA THR A 166 4.35 -1.76 8.43
C THR A 166 2.96 -2.23 7.99
N ALA A 167 2.76 -3.52 7.69
CA ALA A 167 1.44 -4.06 7.38
C ALA A 167 0.42 -3.82 8.50
N ARG A 168 0.91 -3.73 9.75
CA ARG A 168 0.10 -3.48 10.95
C ARG A 168 -0.70 -2.17 10.91
N HIS A 169 -0.20 -1.12 10.25
CA HIS A 169 -0.89 0.17 10.20
C HIS A 169 -2.25 0.03 9.49
N PHE A 170 -2.26 -0.72 8.39
CA PHE A 170 -3.49 -1.08 7.69
C PHE A 170 -4.38 -2.06 8.49
N LEU A 171 -3.79 -3.00 9.25
CA LEU A 171 -4.56 -3.89 10.13
C LEU A 171 -5.22 -3.13 11.28
N ASP A 172 -4.54 -2.12 11.83
CA ASP A 172 -5.07 -1.24 12.86
C ASP A 172 -6.27 -0.45 12.35
N VAL A 173 -6.15 0.15 11.15
CA VAL A 173 -7.26 0.82 10.47
C VAL A 173 -8.45 -0.13 10.28
N ALA A 174 -8.21 -1.34 9.76
CA ALA A 174 -9.27 -2.33 9.54
C ALA A 174 -9.94 -2.81 10.85
N ARG A 175 -9.20 -2.88 11.96
CA ARG A 175 -9.71 -3.41 13.23
C ARG A 175 -10.37 -2.35 14.09
N LYS A 176 -9.76 -1.18 14.21
CA LYS A 176 -10.13 -0.13 15.17
C LYS A 176 -11.04 0.92 14.53
N GLY A 177 -10.86 1.23 13.25
CA GLY A 177 -11.62 2.26 12.53
C GLY A 177 -13.14 2.14 12.67
N PRO A 178 -13.75 0.98 12.33
CA PRO A 178 -15.20 0.78 12.39
C PRO A 178 -15.81 0.97 13.79
N GLY A 179 -15.05 0.66 14.83
CA GLY A 179 -15.49 0.83 16.23
C GLY A 179 -15.25 2.24 16.76
N TYR A 180 -14.27 2.96 16.21
CA TYR A 180 -13.85 4.28 16.70
C TYR A 180 -14.77 5.39 16.20
N VAL A 181 -15.07 5.43 14.91
CA VAL A 181 -15.80 6.54 14.27
C VAL A 181 -17.21 6.77 14.86
N PRO A 182 -18.05 5.74 15.08
CA PRO A 182 -19.41 5.96 15.59
C PRO A 182 -19.49 6.51 17.01
N ILE A 183 -18.44 6.32 17.82
CA ILE A 183 -18.42 6.71 19.25
C ILE A 183 -17.66 8.03 19.50
N HIS A 184 -17.03 8.62 18.48
CA HIS A 184 -16.33 9.91 18.55
C HIS A 184 -16.95 10.94 17.58
N PRO A 185 -18.23 11.33 17.76
CA PRO A 185 -18.94 12.16 16.78
C PRO A 185 -18.35 13.57 16.60
N SER A 186 -17.62 14.08 17.60
CA SER A 186 -16.94 15.39 17.53
C SER A 186 -15.61 15.33 16.77
N TYR A 187 -15.04 14.14 16.55
CA TYR A 187 -13.79 13.93 15.83
C TYR A 187 -13.78 12.54 15.18
N PRO A 188 -14.62 12.32 14.15
CA PRO A 188 -14.95 10.99 13.63
C PRO A 188 -13.87 10.49 12.66
N HIS A 189 -12.60 10.47 13.07
CA HIS A 189 -11.54 9.85 12.28
C HIS A 189 -10.62 8.97 13.11
N PHE A 190 -10.30 7.82 12.52
CA PHE A 190 -9.28 6.92 13.02
C PHE A 190 -8.17 6.85 11.98
N CYS A 191 -6.94 7.18 12.37
CA CYS A 191 -5.80 7.14 11.48
C CYS A 191 -4.58 6.48 12.11
N THR A 192 -3.68 6.09 11.22
CA THR A 192 -2.31 5.66 11.51
C THR A 192 -1.41 6.30 10.46
N GLU A 193 -0.10 6.18 10.60
CA GLU A 193 0.84 6.81 9.68
C GLU A 193 2.08 5.96 9.48
N LEU A 194 2.68 6.07 8.30
CA LEU A 194 4.10 5.78 8.11
C LEU A 194 4.83 7.11 8.29
N HIS A 195 5.36 7.35 9.49
CA HIS A 195 5.83 8.67 9.90
C HIS A 195 7.35 8.81 9.72
N SER A 196 7.85 10.03 9.50
CA SER A 196 9.29 10.31 9.34
C SER A 196 10.11 9.87 10.56
N ASN A 197 9.52 9.96 11.75
CA ASN A 197 10.12 9.53 13.01
C ASN A 197 10.13 8.01 13.24
N ASP A 198 9.55 7.19 12.36
CA ASP A 198 9.50 5.73 12.57
C ASP A 198 10.82 5.03 12.23
N GLY A 199 11.78 5.73 11.62
CA GLY A 199 13.07 5.15 11.18
C GLY A 199 12.94 4.16 10.02
N ILE A 200 11.84 4.20 9.28
CA ILE A 200 11.54 3.32 8.13
C ILE A 200 11.52 4.05 6.79
N LEU A 201 11.59 5.39 6.79
CA LEU A 201 11.54 6.19 5.57
C LEU A 201 12.98 6.60 5.20
N GLY A 202 13.43 6.18 4.02
CA GLY A 202 14.69 6.63 3.43
C GLY A 202 14.44 7.85 2.55
N ASP A 203 14.34 7.62 1.24
CA ASP A 203 13.90 8.63 0.28
C ASP A 203 12.39 8.47 0.05
N ALA A 204 11.61 8.81 1.07
CA ALA A 204 10.17 8.59 1.09
C ALA A 204 9.46 9.65 1.93
N ARG A 205 8.28 10.08 1.48
CA ARG A 205 7.37 10.95 2.21
C ARG A 205 6.49 10.14 3.16
N GLU A 206 5.95 10.84 4.16
CA GLU A 206 4.98 10.28 5.07
C GLU A 206 3.71 9.85 4.34
N ILE A 207 3.09 8.79 4.87
CA ILE A 207 1.78 8.34 4.40
C ILE A 207 0.85 8.34 5.60
N HIS A 208 -0.08 9.28 5.63
CA HIS A 208 -1.20 9.28 6.55
C HIS A 208 -2.25 8.29 6.04
N ILE A 209 -2.73 7.40 6.90
CA ILE A 209 -3.63 6.30 6.54
C ILE A 209 -4.87 6.42 7.42
N GLU A 210 -6.01 6.70 6.80
CA GLU A 210 -7.23 7.04 7.50
C GLU A 210 -8.39 6.12 7.14
N TYR A 211 -9.15 5.72 8.16
CA TYR A 211 -10.40 5.00 8.00
C TYR A 211 -11.52 5.93 7.50
N CYS A 212 -12.26 5.49 6.48
CA CYS A 212 -13.46 6.16 5.98
C CYS A 212 -14.62 5.17 5.84
N ASP A 213 -15.76 5.47 6.46
CA ASP A 213 -17.01 4.70 6.37
C ASP A 213 -17.99 5.29 5.33
N GLN A 214 -17.77 6.52 4.88
CA GLN A 214 -18.61 7.22 3.91
C GLN A 214 -17.90 7.43 2.57
N TRP A 215 -18.50 6.90 1.51
CA TRP A 215 -17.93 6.87 0.15
C TRP A 215 -18.92 7.39 -0.87
N ASN A 216 -18.43 8.14 -1.86
CA ASN A 216 -19.23 8.52 -3.01
C ASN A 216 -19.58 7.29 -3.85
N SER A 217 -20.77 7.31 -4.47
CA SER A 217 -21.27 6.25 -5.36
C SER A 217 -20.84 6.46 -6.81
#